data_AF-A0A9Q0Q8X7-F1
#
_entry.id   AF-A0A9Q0Q8X7-F1
#
_cell.length_a   1.000
_cell.length_b   1.000
_cell.length_c   1.000
_cell.angle_alpha   90.00
_cell.angle_beta   90.00
_cell.angle_gamma   90.00
#
_symmetry.space_group_name_H-M   'P 1'
#
loop_
_entity.id
_entity.type
_entity.pdbx_description
1 polymer ?
#
loop_
_entity_poly.entity_id
_entity_poly.type
_entity_poly.pdbx_seq_one_letter_code
_entity_poly.pdbx_strand_id
1 'polypeptide(L)'
;MQSGSKSKREGWRSELPREGVGAAVIEKLKEEKRKDAIWQGKCSGTVYIGGSEYEGHFSLINEACSMFAHTNPLHLDVFQSVARFEAEVVAMTAALLGSKGKSSGGEICGNMTSGGTESILMAVKSSRDYMKDKKGIKRPEMIIPESAHSAYDKAAQYFNIKLRRVPINKSTVLIVGSAPGFPHGIIDPIEELGELAFSYDICLHVDLCLGGFVLPFARMLGYPIPPFDFSVKGVTSISVDVHKYGLAPKGTSVVLYRNHDIRKHQFVAVTEWSGGLYVSPTIAGSRPGGLIAGAWAALMSLGLEGATMHLSLVAYPNAPLNACV
;
A
#
# COMPACT_ATOMS: atom_id res chain seq x y z
N MET A 1 13.60 42.83 -15.54
CA MET A 1 12.89 42.36 -16.75
C MET A 1 11.72 41.51 -16.30
N GLN A 2 10.49 41.98 -16.51
CA GLN A 2 9.26 41.26 -16.21
C GLN A 2 9.16 40.05 -17.14
N SER A 3 9.32 38.83 -16.63
CA SER A 3 8.89 37.64 -17.35
C SER A 3 7.37 37.54 -17.21
N GLY A 4 6.65 38.12 -18.17
CA GLY A 4 5.22 37.87 -18.39
C GLY A 4 5.00 36.42 -18.81
N SER A 5 5.20 35.48 -17.88
CA SER A 5 4.76 34.10 -18.04
C SER A 5 3.24 34.11 -18.05
N LYS A 6 2.61 33.97 -19.23
CA LYS A 6 1.19 33.66 -19.32
C LYS A 6 0.89 32.49 -18.38
N SER A 7 -0.14 32.63 -17.55
CA SER A 7 -0.53 31.59 -16.60
C SER A 7 -0.83 30.30 -17.37
N LYS A 8 -0.21 29.18 -16.98
CA LYS A 8 -0.48 27.84 -17.55
C LYS A 8 -1.94 27.37 -17.39
N ARG A 9 -2.80 28.18 -16.76
CA ARG A 9 -4.23 27.93 -16.54
C ARG A 9 -5.13 28.64 -17.56
N GLU A 10 -4.57 29.36 -18.53
CA GLU A 10 -5.33 29.94 -19.65
C GLU A 10 -6.07 28.79 -20.38
N GLY A 11 -7.41 28.85 -20.44
CA GLY A 11 -8.26 27.81 -21.05
C GLY A 11 -8.77 26.72 -20.09
N TRP A 12 -8.44 26.75 -18.80
CA TRP A 12 -9.04 25.83 -17.83
C TRP A 12 -10.47 26.26 -17.48
N ARG A 13 -11.37 25.29 -17.31
CA ARG A 13 -12.74 25.57 -16.84
C ARG A 13 -12.72 25.86 -15.35
N SER A 14 -13.25 27.02 -14.95
CA SER A 14 -13.46 27.42 -13.55
C SER A 14 -14.89 27.19 -13.07
N GLU A 15 -15.81 26.88 -13.97
CA GLU A 15 -17.24 26.72 -13.70
C GLU A 15 -17.79 25.49 -14.43
N LEU A 16 -18.91 24.94 -13.93
CA LEU A 16 -19.66 23.91 -14.64
C LEU A 16 -20.22 24.47 -15.96
N PRO A 17 -20.29 23.66 -17.02
CA PRO A 17 -20.93 24.12 -18.25
C PRO A 17 -22.43 24.35 -18.01
N ARG A 18 -22.98 25.41 -18.61
CA ARG A 18 -24.41 25.74 -18.49
C ARG A 18 -25.31 24.60 -18.97
N GLU A 19 -24.88 23.89 -20.00
CA GLU A 19 -25.52 22.68 -20.52
C GLU A 19 -24.55 21.51 -20.45
N GLY A 20 -25.06 20.32 -20.14
CA GLY A 20 -24.25 19.11 -20.07
C GLY A 20 -23.65 18.77 -21.43
N VAL A 21 -22.34 18.51 -21.47
CA VAL A 21 -21.63 18.14 -22.71
C VAL A 21 -21.87 16.69 -23.16
N GLY A 22 -22.57 15.89 -22.34
CA GLY A 22 -22.92 14.50 -22.63
C GLY A 22 -21.71 13.64 -22.99
N ALA A 23 -21.89 12.72 -23.95
CA ALA A 23 -20.84 11.78 -24.39
C ALA A 23 -19.62 12.46 -25.04
N ALA A 24 -19.73 13.73 -25.48
CA ALA A 24 -18.61 14.48 -26.04
C ALA A 24 -17.46 14.67 -25.04
N VAL A 25 -17.72 14.51 -23.73
CA VAL A 25 -16.69 14.50 -22.69
C VAL A 25 -15.61 13.46 -22.94
N ILE A 26 -15.94 12.32 -23.55
CA ILE A 26 -15.00 11.23 -23.82
C ILE A 26 -13.94 11.66 -24.84
N GLU A 27 -14.34 12.37 -25.90
CA GLU A 27 -13.37 12.89 -26.88
C GLU A 27 -12.44 13.94 -26.25
N LYS A 28 -12.97 14.75 -25.32
CA LYS A 28 -12.14 15.69 -24.57
C LYS A 28 -11.13 14.98 -23.67
N LEU A 29 -11.54 13.91 -22.97
CA LEU A 29 -10.62 13.10 -22.16
C LEU A 29 -9.52 12.46 -23.03
N LYS A 30 -9.86 11.94 -24.21
CA LYS A 30 -8.88 11.40 -25.16
C LYS A 30 -7.89 12.48 -25.63
N GLU A 31 -8.37 13.70 -25.89
CA GLU A 31 -7.52 14.83 -26.28
C GLU A 31 -6.51 15.20 -25.20
N GLU A 32 -6.96 15.32 -23.95
CA GLU A 32 -6.05 15.64 -22.83
C GLU A 32 -5.07 14.49 -22.56
N LYS A 33 -5.53 13.23 -22.59
CA LYS A 33 -4.67 12.06 -22.41
C LYS A 33 -3.55 11.97 -23.46
N ARG A 34 -3.78 12.42 -24.70
CA ARG A 34 -2.74 12.50 -25.74
C ARG A 34 -1.63 13.52 -25.43
N LYS A 35 -1.88 14.47 -24.53
CA LYS A 35 -0.90 15.48 -24.09
C LYS A 35 -0.04 15.01 -22.93
N ASP A 36 -0.42 13.91 -22.27
CA ASP A 36 0.38 13.32 -21.20
C ASP A 36 1.72 12.81 -21.75
N ALA A 37 2.72 12.76 -20.88
CA ALA A 37 4.03 12.24 -21.24
C ALA A 37 3.94 10.76 -21.69
N ILE A 38 4.65 10.42 -22.77
CA ILE A 38 4.83 9.02 -23.16
C ILE A 38 5.67 8.33 -22.10
N TRP A 39 5.05 7.49 -21.29
CA TRP A 39 5.67 6.92 -20.08
C TRP A 39 6.24 5.51 -20.29
N GLN A 40 5.79 4.79 -21.32
CA GLN A 40 6.18 3.40 -21.60
C GLN A 40 7.71 3.29 -21.76
N GLY A 41 8.36 2.68 -20.77
CA GLY A 41 9.83 2.53 -20.73
C GLY A 41 10.61 3.84 -20.54
N LYS A 42 9.95 4.96 -20.24
CA LYS A 42 10.58 6.30 -20.14
C LYS A 42 10.44 6.97 -18.77
N CYS A 43 9.58 6.44 -17.90
CA CYS A 43 9.37 6.98 -16.57
C CYS A 43 9.75 5.95 -15.50
N SER A 44 10.76 6.27 -14.69
CA SER A 44 11.16 5.42 -13.56
C SER A 44 10.02 5.27 -12.56
N GLY A 45 9.66 4.02 -12.23
CA GLY A 45 8.61 3.69 -11.26
C GLY A 45 7.19 3.95 -11.77
N THR A 46 6.78 5.22 -11.84
CA THR A 46 5.44 5.78 -12.17
C THR A 46 4.35 4.76 -12.53
N VAL A 47 4.50 4.06 -13.65
CA VAL A 47 3.60 3.00 -14.12
C VAL A 47 4.32 1.65 -14.06
N TYR A 48 3.80 0.73 -13.25
CA TYR A 48 4.42 -0.57 -12.99
C TYR A 48 3.95 -1.67 -13.95
N ILE A 49 2.78 -1.49 -14.56
CA ILE A 49 2.28 -2.40 -15.59
C ILE A 49 2.97 -2.01 -16.91
N GLY A 50 3.61 -2.98 -17.56
CA GLY A 50 4.22 -2.79 -18.87
C GLY A 50 3.21 -2.85 -20.02
N GLY A 51 3.63 -2.42 -21.21
CA GLY A 51 2.84 -2.56 -22.44
C GLY A 51 1.85 -1.42 -22.69
N SER A 52 0.82 -1.73 -23.48
CA SER A 52 -0.23 -0.82 -23.92
C SER A 52 -1.43 -0.86 -22.99
N GLU A 53 -2.14 0.27 -22.84
CA GLU A 53 -3.33 0.38 -21.99
C GLU A 53 -4.57 -0.36 -22.56
N TYR A 54 -4.50 -0.83 -23.80
CA TYR A 54 -5.63 -1.43 -24.53
C TYR A 54 -5.59 -2.97 -24.57
N GLU A 55 -4.52 -3.60 -24.10
CA GLU A 55 -4.32 -5.04 -24.21
C GLU A 55 -3.70 -5.64 -22.95
N GLY A 56 -3.65 -6.98 -22.91
CA GLY A 56 -3.01 -7.74 -21.84
C GLY A 56 -3.53 -7.39 -20.43
N HIS A 57 -2.60 -7.27 -19.49
CA HIS A 57 -2.89 -7.04 -18.07
C HIS A 57 -3.61 -5.71 -17.81
N PHE A 58 -3.30 -4.66 -18.58
CA PHE A 58 -3.95 -3.37 -18.45
C PHE A 58 -5.44 -3.43 -18.76
N SER A 59 -5.79 -4.04 -19.90
CA SER A 59 -7.20 -4.16 -20.32
C SER A 59 -8.02 -4.96 -19.33
N LEU A 60 -7.46 -6.08 -18.83
CA LEU A 60 -8.10 -6.92 -17.80
C LEU A 60 -8.41 -6.13 -16.52
N ILE A 61 -7.46 -5.33 -16.02
CA ILE A 61 -7.68 -4.51 -14.83
C ILE A 61 -8.70 -3.41 -15.08
N ASN A 62 -8.66 -2.77 -16.24
CA ASN A 62 -9.61 -1.73 -16.61
C ASN A 62 -11.04 -2.29 -16.67
N GLU A 63 -11.21 -3.49 -17.22
CA GLU A 63 -12.50 -4.20 -17.26
C GLU A 63 -12.99 -4.53 -15.84
N ALA A 64 -12.11 -5.09 -14.99
CA ALA A 64 -12.44 -5.38 -13.60
C ALA A 64 -12.85 -4.11 -12.82
N CYS A 65 -12.14 -3.00 -13.00
CA CYS A 65 -12.49 -1.74 -12.38
C CYS A 65 -13.85 -1.21 -12.87
N SER A 66 -14.10 -1.30 -14.17
CA SER A 66 -15.34 -0.84 -14.80
C SER A 66 -16.57 -1.59 -14.27
N MET A 67 -16.49 -2.92 -14.15
CA MET A 67 -17.58 -3.77 -13.64
C MET A 67 -18.04 -3.36 -12.23
N PHE A 68 -17.10 -2.89 -11.39
CA PHE A 68 -17.35 -2.57 -9.99
C PHE A 68 -17.31 -1.06 -9.68
N ALA A 69 -17.33 -0.20 -10.69
CA ALA A 69 -17.11 1.25 -10.55
C ALA A 69 -18.09 1.96 -9.60
N HIS A 70 -19.30 1.43 -9.41
CA HIS A 70 -20.36 1.99 -8.57
C HIS A 70 -20.43 1.37 -7.16
N THR A 71 -19.61 0.36 -6.87
CA THR A 71 -19.69 -0.40 -5.62
C THR A 71 -18.90 0.29 -4.49
N ASN A 72 -19.40 0.16 -3.26
CA ASN A 72 -18.80 0.79 -2.08
C ASN A 72 -18.77 -0.18 -0.89
N PRO A 73 -17.59 -0.63 -0.42
CA PRO A 73 -17.47 -1.62 0.65
C PRO A 73 -17.90 -1.10 2.03
N LEU A 74 -18.33 0.17 2.15
CA LEU A 74 -19.04 0.64 3.34
C LEU A 74 -20.39 -0.09 3.53
N HIS A 75 -21.03 -0.49 2.43
CA HIS A 75 -22.31 -1.21 2.44
C HIS A 75 -22.06 -2.70 2.22
N LEU A 76 -21.49 -3.35 3.25
CA LEU A 76 -21.09 -4.77 3.22
C LEU A 76 -22.27 -5.72 2.96
N ASP A 77 -23.46 -5.31 3.39
CA ASP A 77 -24.73 -6.02 3.17
C ASP A 77 -25.14 -6.03 1.69
N VAL A 78 -24.84 -4.95 0.95
CA VAL A 78 -25.17 -4.79 -0.47
C VAL A 78 -24.06 -5.33 -1.38
N PHE A 79 -22.79 -4.98 -1.11
CA PHE A 79 -21.66 -5.26 -1.99
C PHE A 79 -20.73 -6.35 -1.41
N GLN A 80 -21.31 -7.51 -1.09
CA GLN A 80 -20.61 -8.64 -0.46
C GLN A 80 -19.43 -9.16 -1.29
N SER A 81 -19.52 -9.12 -2.62
CA SER A 81 -18.43 -9.55 -3.51
C SER A 81 -17.16 -8.72 -3.31
N VAL A 82 -17.28 -7.40 -3.23
CA VAL A 82 -16.13 -6.50 -3.04
C VAL A 82 -15.54 -6.66 -1.64
N ALA A 83 -16.39 -6.86 -0.63
CA ALA A 83 -15.93 -7.18 0.72
C ALA A 83 -15.10 -8.48 0.76
N ARG A 84 -15.55 -9.50 0.03
CA ARG A 84 -14.81 -10.76 -0.13
C ARG A 84 -13.49 -10.54 -0.87
N PHE A 85 -13.49 -9.82 -1.98
CA PHE A 85 -12.28 -9.51 -2.74
C PHE A 85 -11.24 -8.78 -1.89
N GLU A 86 -11.66 -7.80 -1.09
CA GLU A 86 -10.81 -7.10 -0.14
C GLU A 86 -10.18 -8.06 0.88
N ALA A 87 -10.98 -8.94 1.48
CA ALA A 87 -10.49 -9.93 2.43
C ALA A 87 -9.50 -10.92 1.79
N GLU A 88 -9.77 -11.39 0.58
CA GLU A 88 -8.89 -12.30 -0.17
C GLU A 88 -7.58 -11.63 -0.58
N VAL A 89 -7.58 -10.36 -1.01
CA VAL A 89 -6.34 -9.60 -1.28
C VAL A 89 -5.48 -9.53 -0.02
N VAL A 90 -6.06 -9.14 1.13
CA VAL A 90 -5.33 -9.11 2.41
C VAL A 90 -4.77 -10.48 2.77
N ALA A 91 -5.57 -11.54 2.62
CA ALA A 91 -5.16 -12.90 2.95
C ALA A 91 -4.03 -13.42 2.05
N MET A 92 -4.11 -13.16 0.73
CA MET A 92 -3.06 -13.53 -0.24
C MET A 92 -1.76 -12.77 0.05
N THR A 93 -1.83 -11.47 0.31
CA THR A 93 -0.64 -10.67 0.69
C THR A 93 -0.03 -11.17 2.01
N ALA A 94 -0.85 -11.49 3.01
CA ALA A 94 -0.37 -12.05 4.27
C ALA A 94 0.31 -13.42 4.07
N ALA A 95 -0.27 -14.29 3.24
CA ALA A 95 0.29 -15.60 2.92
C ALA A 95 1.67 -15.48 2.25
N LEU A 96 1.84 -14.51 1.35
CA LEU A 96 3.11 -14.24 0.68
C LEU A 96 4.20 -13.78 1.67
N LEU A 97 3.80 -13.16 2.78
CA LEU A 97 4.68 -12.58 3.80
C LEU A 97 4.77 -13.43 5.08
N GLY A 98 4.62 -14.74 4.92
CA GLY A 98 4.93 -15.71 5.96
C GLY A 98 3.80 -15.96 6.97
N SER A 99 2.55 -15.53 6.72
CA SER A 99 1.45 -15.77 7.67
C SER A 99 1.19 -17.25 7.99
N LYS A 100 1.50 -18.15 7.06
CA LYS A 100 1.35 -19.61 7.23
C LYS A 100 2.55 -20.27 7.93
N GLY A 101 3.63 -19.54 8.19
CA GLY A 101 4.81 -20.06 8.89
C GLY A 101 4.54 -20.22 10.38
N LYS A 102 5.16 -21.23 11.03
CA LYS A 102 5.03 -21.44 12.48
C LYS A 102 5.45 -20.20 13.30
N SER A 103 6.39 -19.41 12.80
CA SER A 103 6.90 -18.18 13.42
C SER A 103 5.92 -17.00 13.37
N SER A 104 4.84 -17.08 12.58
CA SER A 104 3.85 -16.00 12.47
C SER A 104 2.93 -15.91 13.69
N GLY A 105 2.78 -17.02 14.45
CA GLY A 105 1.79 -17.14 15.52
C GLY A 105 0.36 -17.41 15.03
N GLY A 106 0.13 -17.49 13.71
CA GLY A 106 -1.16 -17.88 13.12
C GLY A 106 -2.24 -16.79 13.08
N GLU A 107 -1.95 -15.57 13.54
CA GLU A 107 -2.95 -14.51 13.74
C GLU A 107 -2.75 -13.28 12.83
N ILE A 108 -1.91 -13.40 11.80
CA ILE A 108 -1.64 -12.28 10.89
C ILE A 108 -2.94 -11.81 10.24
N CYS A 109 -3.24 -10.53 10.37
CA CYS A 109 -4.47 -9.92 9.89
C CYS A 109 -4.20 -8.52 9.35
N GLY A 110 -5.15 -7.93 8.62
CA GLY A 110 -4.92 -6.61 8.03
C GLY A 110 -6.16 -5.99 7.39
N ASN A 111 -5.92 -4.94 6.61
CA ASN A 111 -6.92 -4.19 5.85
C ASN A 111 -6.32 -3.67 4.53
N MET A 112 -7.14 -3.52 3.49
CA MET A 112 -6.73 -2.74 2.32
C MET A 112 -6.82 -1.25 2.62
N THR A 113 -5.94 -0.46 2.01
CA THR A 113 -5.90 1.00 2.11
C THR A 113 -5.79 1.62 0.72
N SER A 114 -5.93 2.94 0.63
CA SER A 114 -5.86 3.68 -0.63
C SER A 114 -4.45 3.80 -1.20
N GLY A 115 -3.43 3.30 -0.51
CA GLY A 115 -2.03 3.42 -0.91
C GLY A 115 -1.07 3.39 0.27
N GLY A 116 0.23 3.24 0.00
CA GLY A 116 1.26 3.06 1.03
C GLY A 116 1.31 4.16 2.08
N THR A 117 0.98 5.40 1.71
CA THR A 117 0.85 6.48 2.70
C THR A 117 -0.26 6.20 3.71
N GLU A 118 -1.45 5.75 3.30
CA GLU A 118 -2.52 5.40 4.25
C GLU A 118 -2.11 4.17 5.08
N SER A 119 -1.47 3.15 4.47
CA SER A 119 -0.95 1.98 5.19
C SER A 119 0.03 2.38 6.30
N ILE A 120 0.97 3.28 6.01
CA ILE A 120 1.93 3.83 6.99
C ILE A 120 1.18 4.61 8.08
N LEU A 121 0.26 5.49 7.72
CA LEU A 121 -0.53 6.26 8.69
C LEU A 121 -1.31 5.34 9.63
N MET A 122 -1.93 4.29 9.11
CA MET A 122 -2.66 3.30 9.89
C MET A 122 -1.76 2.47 10.80
N ALA A 123 -0.59 2.04 10.33
CA ALA A 123 0.39 1.35 11.16
C ALA A 123 0.88 2.22 12.34
N VAL A 124 1.17 3.50 12.07
CA VAL A 124 1.64 4.46 13.08
C VAL A 124 0.53 4.78 14.09
N LYS A 125 -0.70 5.09 13.64
CA LYS A 125 -1.85 5.34 14.52
C LYS A 125 -2.14 4.13 15.42
N SER A 126 -2.15 2.93 14.82
CA SER A 126 -2.40 1.69 15.56
C SER A 126 -1.32 1.41 16.59
N SER A 127 -0.05 1.59 16.23
CA SER A 127 1.08 1.41 17.16
C SER A 127 1.02 2.42 18.32
N ARG A 128 0.69 3.69 18.03
CA ARG A 128 0.51 4.73 19.05
C ARG A 128 -0.56 4.34 20.05
N ASP A 129 -1.75 3.98 19.57
CA ASP A 129 -2.91 3.68 20.40
C ASP A 129 -2.71 2.36 21.17
N TYR A 130 -2.16 1.34 20.51
CA TYR A 130 -1.80 0.07 21.16
C TYR A 130 -0.78 0.26 22.27
N MET A 131 0.27 1.07 22.06
CA MET A 131 1.31 1.30 23.07
C MET A 131 0.83 2.23 24.21
N LYS A 132 -0.14 3.10 23.94
CA LYS A 132 -0.85 3.83 24.99
C LYS A 132 -1.62 2.87 25.89
N ASP A 133 -2.35 1.93 25.32
CA ASP A 133 -3.17 1.00 26.11
C ASP A 133 -2.31 -0.07 26.81
N LYS A 134 -1.28 -0.58 26.13
CA LYS A 134 -0.36 -1.59 26.67
C LYS A 134 0.60 -1.04 27.74
N LYS A 135 1.16 0.16 27.54
CA LYS A 135 2.23 0.71 28.38
C LYS A 135 1.93 2.09 29.00
N GLY A 136 0.76 2.66 28.78
CA GLY A 136 0.39 3.98 29.30
C GLY A 136 1.15 5.15 28.67
N ILE A 137 1.73 4.98 27.46
CA ILE A 137 2.56 6.01 26.83
C ILE A 137 1.70 7.18 26.33
N LYS A 138 1.85 8.35 26.94
CA LYS A 138 1.09 9.57 26.60
C LYS A 138 1.83 10.53 25.67
N ARG A 139 3.15 10.41 25.57
CA ARG A 139 4.02 11.27 24.74
C ARG A 139 4.85 10.37 23.80
N PRO A 140 4.22 9.81 22.76
CA PRO A 140 4.83 8.80 21.91
C PRO A 140 6.00 9.38 21.10
N GLU A 141 7.06 8.58 20.95
CA GLU A 141 8.17 8.86 20.03
C GLU A 141 8.30 7.75 18.97
N MET A 142 8.61 8.12 17.73
CA MET A 142 8.85 7.17 16.62
C MET A 142 10.27 7.34 16.08
N ILE A 143 10.92 6.22 15.81
CA ILE A 143 12.30 6.18 15.34
C ILE A 143 12.36 5.61 13.94
N ILE A 144 12.93 6.39 13.03
CA ILE A 144 13.05 6.04 11.62
C ILE A 144 14.50 6.27 11.14
N PRO A 145 14.98 5.50 10.15
CA PRO A 145 16.20 5.85 9.43
C PRO A 145 15.99 7.12 8.58
N GLU A 146 17.09 7.77 8.18
CA GLU A 146 17.04 8.94 7.30
C GLU A 146 16.40 8.64 5.94
N SER A 147 16.58 7.41 5.46
CA SER A 147 16.06 6.90 4.19
C SER A 147 14.56 6.55 4.20
N ALA A 148 13.91 6.55 5.36
CA ALA A 148 12.50 6.17 5.48
C ALA A 148 11.58 7.15 4.75
N HIS A 149 10.45 6.63 4.26
CA HIS A 149 9.50 7.39 3.45
C HIS A 149 8.95 8.64 4.18
N SER A 150 8.74 9.75 3.47
CA SER A 150 8.25 11.01 4.05
C SER A 150 6.83 10.93 4.66
N ALA A 151 6.10 9.83 4.42
CA ALA A 151 4.82 9.56 5.08
C ALA A 151 4.96 9.42 6.60
N TYR A 152 6.13 9.05 7.12
CA TYR A 152 6.40 9.02 8.56
C TYR A 152 6.44 10.43 9.17
N ASP A 153 7.00 11.43 8.47
CA ASP A 153 6.92 12.83 8.89
C ASP A 153 5.45 13.32 8.91
N LYS A 154 4.66 12.93 7.90
CA LYS A 154 3.22 13.22 7.86
C LYS A 154 2.49 12.59 9.05
N ALA A 155 2.76 11.32 9.35
CA ALA A 155 2.19 10.62 10.48
C ALA A 155 2.54 11.29 11.81
N ALA A 156 3.80 11.71 11.97
CA ALA A 156 4.26 12.43 13.15
C ALA A 156 3.47 13.72 13.39
N GLN A 157 3.25 14.51 12.33
CA GLN A 157 2.48 15.75 12.40
C GLN A 157 0.99 15.49 12.66
N TYR A 158 0.36 14.54 11.96
CA TYR A 158 -1.07 14.26 12.09
C TYR A 158 -1.44 13.67 13.45
N PHE A 159 -0.58 12.81 13.99
CA PHE A 159 -0.88 12.03 15.19
C PHE A 159 -0.17 12.52 16.44
N ASN A 160 0.53 13.67 16.35
CA ASN A 160 1.29 14.29 17.43
C ASN A 160 2.31 13.32 18.06
N ILE A 161 3.15 12.73 17.22
CA ILE A 161 4.21 11.80 17.61
C ILE A 161 5.55 12.49 17.39
N LYS A 162 6.44 12.46 18.38
CA LYS A 162 7.77 13.03 18.22
C LYS A 162 8.64 12.11 17.37
N LEU A 163 9.06 12.61 16.21
CA LEU A 163 9.94 11.89 15.29
C LEU A 163 11.41 12.03 15.70
N ARG A 164 12.17 10.94 15.65
CA ARG A 164 13.64 10.95 15.79
C ARG A 164 14.29 10.15 14.67
N ARG A 165 15.25 10.78 13.99
CA ARG A 165 16.20 10.10 13.11
C ARG A 165 17.44 9.77 13.96
N VAL A 166 17.42 8.58 14.59
CA VAL A 166 18.34 7.99 15.63
C VAL A 166 18.62 8.82 16.91
N PRO A 167 18.84 8.25 18.14
CA PRO A 167 18.70 6.87 18.70
C PRO A 167 17.48 6.61 19.64
N ILE A 168 17.37 5.38 20.20
CA ILE A 168 16.24 4.81 21.00
C ILE A 168 16.20 5.25 22.48
N ASN A 169 14.99 5.42 23.04
CA ASN A 169 14.79 5.65 24.47
C ASN A 169 13.44 5.09 25.00
N LYS A 170 13.16 5.28 26.30
CA LYS A 170 11.97 4.73 26.99
C LYS A 170 10.62 5.24 26.47
N SER A 171 10.59 6.34 25.71
CA SER A 171 9.36 6.91 25.13
C SER A 171 9.09 6.41 23.70
N THR A 172 9.98 5.59 23.14
CA THR A 172 9.85 5.01 21.80
C THR A 172 8.68 4.03 21.75
N VAL A 173 7.72 4.27 20.85
CA VAL A 173 6.58 3.37 20.61
C VAL A 173 6.74 2.52 19.35
N LEU A 174 7.53 2.99 18.38
CA LEU A 174 7.68 2.37 17.06
C LEU A 174 9.09 2.57 16.50
N ILE A 175 9.67 1.49 15.99
CA ILE A 175 10.83 1.49 15.07
C ILE A 175 10.34 1.18 13.66
N VAL A 176 10.95 1.80 12.66
CA VAL A 176 10.68 1.54 11.24
C VAL A 176 11.92 0.98 10.56
N GLY A 177 11.75 -0.05 9.74
CA GLY A 177 12.73 -0.48 8.74
C GLY A 177 12.08 -0.55 7.36
N SER A 178 12.83 -0.28 6.29
CA SER A 178 12.36 -0.34 4.91
C SER A 178 12.98 -1.53 4.18
N ALA A 179 12.19 -2.28 3.42
CA ALA A 179 12.72 -3.35 2.59
C ALA A 179 12.10 -3.34 1.17
N PRO A 180 12.74 -2.65 0.21
CA PRO A 180 13.82 -1.67 0.39
C PRO A 180 13.31 -0.24 0.61
N GLY A 181 14.20 0.65 1.06
CA GLY A 181 13.96 2.09 1.09
C GLY A 181 13.89 2.71 -0.31
N PHE A 182 12.97 3.65 -0.52
CA PHE A 182 12.76 4.33 -1.81
C PHE A 182 14.02 5.02 -2.38
N PRO A 183 14.85 5.75 -1.60
CA PRO A 183 15.93 6.55 -2.17
C PRO A 183 17.02 5.74 -2.90
N HIS A 184 17.33 4.55 -2.40
CA HIS A 184 18.53 3.80 -2.83
C HIS A 184 18.26 2.32 -3.13
N GLY A 185 17.05 1.80 -2.88
CA GLY A 185 16.75 0.39 -3.11
C GLY A 185 17.45 -0.58 -2.14
N ILE A 186 17.93 -0.08 -1.00
CA ILE A 186 18.64 -0.88 0.02
C ILE A 186 17.64 -1.40 1.05
N ILE A 187 17.82 -2.67 1.45
CA ILE A 187 17.06 -3.32 2.53
C ILE A 187 17.73 -2.99 3.87
N ASP A 188 16.96 -2.43 4.81
CA ASP A 188 17.43 -2.21 6.18
C ASP A 188 17.63 -3.56 6.93
N PRO A 189 18.44 -3.60 8.01
CA PRO A 189 18.70 -4.81 8.80
C PRO A 189 17.47 -5.23 9.64
N ILE A 190 16.45 -5.80 9.00
CA ILE A 190 15.14 -6.07 9.63
C ILE A 190 15.23 -7.07 10.78
N GLU A 191 16.10 -8.08 10.69
CA GLU A 191 16.26 -9.09 11.73
C GLU A 191 16.79 -8.47 13.03
N GLU A 192 17.84 -7.65 12.92
CA GLU A 192 18.46 -6.92 14.03
C GLU A 192 17.51 -5.88 14.62
N LEU A 193 16.76 -5.15 13.77
CA LEU A 193 15.69 -4.26 14.23
C LEU A 193 14.59 -5.04 14.96
N GLY A 194 14.31 -6.27 14.53
CA GLY A 194 13.37 -7.18 15.15
C GLY A 194 13.80 -7.60 16.55
N GLU A 195 15.05 -8.01 16.72
CA GLU A 195 15.64 -8.33 18.03
C GLU A 195 15.57 -7.14 18.98
N LEU A 196 15.87 -5.94 18.46
CA LEU A 196 15.82 -4.70 19.22
C LEU A 196 14.39 -4.35 19.65
N ALA A 197 13.43 -4.38 18.71
CA ALA A 197 12.02 -4.12 19.03
C ALA A 197 11.47 -5.12 20.04
N PHE A 198 11.86 -6.39 19.92
CA PHE A 198 11.46 -7.45 20.84
C PHE A 198 12.05 -7.23 22.25
N SER A 199 13.33 -6.90 22.36
CA SER A 199 14.00 -6.67 23.66
C SER A 199 13.47 -5.46 24.43
N TYR A 200 13.07 -4.40 23.73
CA TYR A 200 12.43 -3.22 24.34
C TYR A 200 10.90 -3.33 24.47
N ASP A 201 10.32 -4.41 23.96
CA ASP A 201 8.87 -4.65 23.89
C ASP A 201 8.12 -3.46 23.24
N ILE A 202 8.60 -3.02 22.08
CA ILE A 202 8.05 -1.92 21.28
C ILE A 202 7.63 -2.42 19.90
N CYS A 203 6.84 -1.62 19.18
CA CYS A 203 6.42 -2.01 17.84
C CYS A 203 7.57 -1.86 16.83
N LEU A 204 7.63 -2.78 15.87
CA LEU A 204 8.41 -2.65 14.63
C LEU A 204 7.46 -2.70 13.44
N HIS A 205 7.53 -1.67 12.60
CA HIS A 205 6.86 -1.66 11.30
C HIS A 205 7.89 -1.85 10.19
N VAL A 206 7.62 -2.75 9.26
CA VAL A 206 8.44 -2.93 8.05
C VAL A 206 7.72 -2.33 6.85
N ASP A 207 8.32 -1.31 6.25
CA ASP A 207 7.83 -0.71 5.03
C ASP A 207 8.24 -1.56 3.82
N LEU A 208 7.31 -2.42 3.39
CA LEU A 208 7.38 -3.19 2.15
C LEU A 208 6.54 -2.56 1.04
N CYS A 209 6.22 -1.25 1.11
CA CYS A 209 5.40 -0.60 0.09
C CYS A 209 6.01 -0.82 -1.29
N LEU A 210 7.34 -0.73 -1.42
CA LEU A 210 8.04 -1.02 -2.66
C LEU A 210 8.34 -2.50 -2.85
N GLY A 211 8.85 -3.20 -1.83
CA GLY A 211 9.41 -4.55 -1.98
C GLY A 211 8.45 -5.72 -1.78
N GLY A 212 7.23 -5.51 -1.31
CA GLY A 212 6.36 -6.61 -0.83
C GLY A 212 5.87 -7.57 -1.92
N PHE A 213 5.85 -7.15 -3.19
CA PHE A 213 5.61 -8.01 -4.36
C PHE A 213 6.89 -8.26 -5.18
N VAL A 214 8.06 -8.08 -4.58
CA VAL A 214 9.37 -8.30 -5.20
C VAL A 214 10.17 -9.28 -4.35
N LEU A 215 10.43 -8.93 -3.09
CA LEU A 215 11.33 -9.68 -2.23
C LEU A 215 10.92 -11.13 -1.96
N PRO A 216 9.62 -11.47 -1.78
CA PRO A 216 9.20 -12.86 -1.61
C PRO A 216 9.54 -13.72 -2.83
N PHE A 217 9.26 -13.22 -4.03
CA PHE A 217 9.56 -13.93 -5.28
C PHE A 217 11.07 -13.97 -5.57
N ALA A 218 11.82 -12.92 -5.23
CA ALA A 218 13.29 -12.93 -5.32
C ALA A 218 13.88 -14.04 -4.45
N ARG A 219 13.36 -14.21 -3.22
CA ARG A 219 13.74 -15.32 -2.33
C ARG A 219 13.39 -16.68 -2.95
N MET A 220 12.21 -16.82 -3.58
CA MET A 220 11.82 -18.06 -4.28
C MET A 220 12.72 -18.39 -5.48
N LEU A 221 13.24 -17.37 -6.17
CA LEU A 221 14.21 -17.50 -7.26
C LEU A 221 15.65 -17.77 -6.77
N GLY A 222 15.88 -17.85 -5.46
CA GLY A 222 17.18 -18.18 -4.88
C GLY A 222 18.11 -16.98 -4.66
N TYR A 223 17.63 -15.74 -4.80
CA TYR A 223 18.43 -14.57 -4.42
C TYR A 223 18.67 -14.57 -2.90
N PRO A 224 19.85 -14.11 -2.44
CA PRO A 224 20.19 -14.04 -1.02
C PRO A 224 19.48 -12.86 -0.34
N ILE A 225 18.17 -12.99 -0.15
CA ILE A 225 17.33 -11.98 0.50
C ILE A 225 17.23 -12.28 2.00
N PRO A 226 17.68 -11.36 2.88
CA PRO A 226 17.58 -11.57 4.33
C PRO A 226 16.13 -11.69 4.80
N PRO A 227 15.86 -12.17 6.03
CA PRO A 227 14.54 -12.10 6.64
C PRO A 227 14.03 -10.65 6.70
N PHE A 228 12.79 -10.40 6.25
CA PHE A 228 12.19 -9.06 6.18
C PHE A 228 10.71 -9.01 6.56
N ASP A 229 10.07 -10.17 6.75
CA ASP A 229 8.62 -10.31 6.89
C ASP A 229 8.24 -10.81 8.30
N PHE A 230 7.04 -11.38 8.47
CA PHE A 230 6.58 -11.89 9.77
C PHE A 230 7.38 -13.09 10.30
N SER A 231 8.27 -13.69 9.50
CA SER A 231 9.28 -14.64 9.99
C SER A 231 10.20 -14.04 11.06
N VAL A 232 10.43 -12.72 11.03
CA VAL A 232 11.19 -12.01 12.06
C VAL A 232 10.29 -11.72 13.25
N LYS A 233 10.57 -12.34 14.40
CA LYS A 233 9.73 -12.32 15.61
C LYS A 233 9.30 -10.92 16.07
N GLY A 234 10.20 -9.94 15.98
CA GLY A 234 9.94 -8.56 16.41
C GLY A 234 9.01 -7.76 15.51
N VAL A 235 8.78 -8.18 14.26
CA VAL A 235 7.96 -7.42 13.29
C VAL A 235 6.50 -7.42 13.73
N THR A 236 5.93 -6.26 14.00
CA THR A 236 4.54 -6.13 14.49
C THR A 236 3.54 -5.72 13.41
N SER A 237 4.01 -5.03 12.36
CA SER A 237 3.18 -4.64 11.22
C SER A 237 4.00 -4.48 9.96
N ILE A 238 3.34 -4.58 8.79
CA ILE A 238 3.96 -4.47 7.47
C ILE A 238 3.01 -3.71 6.53
N SER A 239 3.51 -2.78 5.72
CA SER A 239 2.76 -2.14 4.63
C SER A 239 3.22 -2.63 3.25
N VAL A 240 2.30 -2.86 2.32
CA VAL A 240 2.61 -3.39 0.96
C VAL A 240 1.75 -2.73 -0.10
N ASP A 241 2.34 -2.12 -1.13
CA ASP A 241 1.56 -1.55 -2.23
C ASP A 241 1.27 -2.58 -3.31
N VAL A 242 0.01 -3.01 -3.37
CA VAL A 242 -0.48 -3.83 -4.48
C VAL A 242 -0.39 -3.05 -5.80
N HIS A 243 -0.61 -1.72 -5.77
CA HIS A 243 -0.56 -0.87 -6.98
C HIS A 243 0.84 -0.57 -7.54
N LYS A 244 1.87 -1.18 -6.96
CA LYS A 244 3.25 -1.15 -7.46
C LYS A 244 3.53 -2.48 -8.15
N TYR A 245 4.41 -3.31 -7.60
CA TYR A 245 4.79 -4.60 -8.19
C TYR A 245 3.73 -5.70 -8.02
N GLY A 246 2.64 -5.45 -7.29
CA GLY A 246 1.43 -6.28 -7.38
C GLY A 246 0.63 -6.04 -8.66
N LEU A 247 1.05 -5.07 -9.48
CA LEU A 247 0.50 -4.72 -10.78
C LEU A 247 -1.01 -4.41 -10.74
N ALA A 248 -1.52 -3.92 -9.61
CA ALA A 248 -2.90 -3.51 -9.40
C ALA A 248 -3.14 -2.04 -9.82
N PRO A 249 -4.40 -1.60 -9.99
CA PRO A 249 -4.70 -0.20 -10.29
C PRO A 249 -4.20 0.74 -9.18
N LYS A 250 -3.83 1.97 -9.56
CA LYS A 250 -3.47 3.01 -8.58
C LYS A 250 -4.60 3.20 -7.57
N GLY A 251 -4.23 3.41 -6.30
CA GLY A 251 -5.18 3.57 -5.20
C GLY A 251 -5.39 2.33 -4.33
N THR A 252 -4.54 1.30 -4.44
CA THR A 252 -4.63 0.09 -3.58
C THR A 252 -3.32 -0.28 -2.89
N SER A 253 -3.38 -0.51 -1.58
CA SER A 253 -2.29 -1.02 -0.73
C SER A 253 -2.87 -1.90 0.37
N VAL A 254 -2.02 -2.54 1.16
CA VAL A 254 -2.40 -3.38 2.30
C VAL A 254 -1.54 -2.99 3.50
N VAL A 255 -2.16 -2.93 4.67
CA VAL A 255 -1.46 -2.93 5.96
C VAL A 255 -1.79 -4.22 6.70
N LEU A 256 -0.75 -4.90 7.18
CA LEU A 256 -0.82 -6.14 7.93
C LEU A 256 -0.29 -5.92 9.35
N TYR A 257 -0.80 -6.72 10.27
CA TYR A 257 -0.45 -6.73 11.68
C TYR A 257 -0.18 -8.15 12.13
N ARG A 258 0.71 -8.31 13.11
CA ARG A 258 1.04 -9.61 13.67
C ARG A 258 -0.17 -10.31 14.31
N ASN A 259 -1.10 -9.55 14.87
CA ASN A 259 -2.29 -10.09 15.51
C ASN A 259 -3.45 -9.10 15.57
N HIS A 260 -4.62 -9.62 15.95
CA HIS A 260 -5.86 -8.85 16.10
C HIS A 260 -5.77 -7.79 17.21
N ASP A 261 -4.95 -8.03 18.24
CA ASP A 261 -4.77 -7.10 19.35
C ASP A 261 -4.13 -5.79 18.93
N ILE A 262 -3.19 -5.82 17.98
CA ILE A 262 -2.65 -4.58 17.40
C ILE A 262 -3.68 -3.99 16.44
N ARG A 263 -4.25 -4.80 15.53
CA ARG A 263 -5.15 -4.32 14.47
C ARG A 263 -6.39 -3.60 15.01
N LYS A 264 -6.97 -4.04 16.13
CA LYS A 264 -8.18 -3.39 16.69
C LYS A 264 -7.98 -1.91 17.01
N HIS A 265 -6.74 -1.49 17.27
CA HIS A 265 -6.39 -0.08 17.51
C HIS A 265 -6.33 0.74 16.22
N GLN A 266 -6.45 0.14 15.04
CA GLN A 266 -6.62 0.86 13.78
C GLN A 266 -8.04 1.43 13.66
N PHE A 267 -9.03 0.65 14.09
CA PHE A 267 -10.44 0.93 13.84
C PHE A 267 -10.91 2.17 14.60
N VAL A 268 -11.90 2.84 14.03
CA VAL A 268 -12.67 3.88 14.70
C VAL A 268 -14.11 3.41 14.78
N ALA A 269 -14.60 3.23 16.00
CA ALA A 269 -15.99 2.92 16.28
C ALA A 269 -16.65 4.14 16.94
N VAL A 270 -17.78 4.57 16.38
CA VAL A 270 -18.60 5.68 16.87
C VAL A 270 -19.97 5.11 17.21
N THR A 271 -20.29 5.07 18.50
CA THR A 271 -21.50 4.43 19.04
C THR A 271 -22.62 5.42 19.37
N GLU A 272 -22.29 6.71 19.48
CA GLU A 272 -23.20 7.76 19.96
C GLU A 272 -23.67 8.72 18.85
N TRP A 273 -23.32 8.42 17.59
CA TRP A 273 -23.73 9.26 16.47
C TRP A 273 -25.21 9.05 16.12
N SER A 274 -25.94 10.15 15.88
CA SER A 274 -27.37 10.11 15.56
C SER A 274 -27.71 9.37 14.26
N GLY A 275 -26.73 9.19 13.37
CA GLY A 275 -26.85 8.36 12.15
C GLY A 275 -26.75 6.85 12.40
N GLY A 276 -26.57 6.42 13.65
CA GLY A 276 -26.42 5.01 14.04
C GLY A 276 -24.97 4.59 14.28
N LEU A 277 -24.77 3.31 14.58
CA LEU A 277 -23.45 2.71 14.77
C LEU A 277 -22.60 2.87 13.51
N TYR A 278 -21.43 3.47 13.64
CA TYR A 278 -20.50 3.67 12.54
C TYR A 278 -19.12 3.12 12.89
N VAL A 279 -18.61 2.19 12.07
CA VAL A 279 -17.30 1.58 12.26
C VAL A 279 -16.52 1.66 10.95
N SER A 280 -15.36 2.33 10.95
CA SER A 280 -14.46 2.35 9.80
C SER A 280 -13.19 1.54 10.08
N PRO A 281 -12.79 0.63 9.17
CA PRO A 281 -11.55 -0.10 9.32
C PRO A 281 -10.33 0.78 9.02
N THR A 282 -10.44 1.78 8.14
CA THR A 282 -9.35 2.69 7.74
C THR A 282 -9.78 4.16 7.83
N ILE A 283 -9.03 5.09 7.19
CA ILE A 283 -9.34 6.53 7.23
C ILE A 283 -10.69 6.83 6.57
N ALA A 284 -10.99 6.17 5.45
CA ALA A 284 -12.15 6.48 4.64
C ALA A 284 -13.43 5.80 5.16
N GLY A 285 -14.57 6.47 4.91
CA GLY A 285 -15.89 5.86 4.95
C GLY A 285 -16.20 5.17 3.63
N SER A 286 -16.83 5.90 2.70
CA SER A 286 -17.04 5.42 1.33
C SER A 286 -15.71 5.20 0.61
N ARG A 287 -15.59 4.08 -0.10
CA ARG A 287 -14.38 3.66 -0.82
C ARG A 287 -14.71 3.15 -2.23
N PRO A 288 -13.80 3.26 -3.21
CA PRO A 288 -14.04 2.82 -4.58
C PRO A 288 -13.89 1.30 -4.73
N GLY A 289 -15.00 0.56 -4.77
CA GLY A 289 -14.97 -0.90 -4.92
C GLY A 289 -14.38 -1.39 -6.24
N GLY A 290 -14.44 -0.57 -7.30
CA GLY A 290 -13.74 -0.83 -8.57
C GLY A 290 -12.24 -1.08 -8.40
N LEU A 291 -11.57 -0.33 -7.54
CA LEU A 291 -10.13 -0.50 -7.31
C LEU A 291 -9.81 -1.80 -6.55
N ILE A 292 -10.68 -2.17 -5.60
CA ILE A 292 -10.57 -3.44 -4.86
C ILE A 292 -10.72 -4.62 -5.82
N ALA A 293 -11.73 -4.57 -6.70
CA ALA A 293 -11.93 -5.60 -7.72
C ALA A 293 -10.74 -5.69 -8.68
N GLY A 294 -10.20 -4.55 -9.13
CA GLY A 294 -9.00 -4.53 -9.98
C GLY A 294 -7.75 -5.09 -9.29
N ALA A 295 -7.56 -4.81 -7.99
CA ALA A 295 -6.45 -5.39 -7.23
C ALA A 295 -6.59 -6.90 -7.07
N TRP A 296 -7.80 -7.37 -6.78
CA TRP A 296 -8.08 -8.81 -6.71
C TRP A 296 -7.84 -9.49 -8.05
N ALA A 297 -8.36 -8.91 -9.14
CA ALA A 297 -8.17 -9.42 -10.49
C ALA A 297 -6.69 -9.50 -10.87
N ALA A 298 -5.88 -8.49 -10.50
CA ALA A 298 -4.45 -8.48 -10.77
C ALA A 298 -3.72 -9.65 -10.08
N LEU A 299 -4.01 -9.92 -8.81
CA LEU A 299 -3.38 -11.03 -8.08
C LEU A 299 -3.83 -12.38 -8.61
N MET A 300 -5.11 -12.51 -8.95
CA MET A 300 -5.68 -13.75 -9.47
C MET A 300 -5.22 -14.07 -10.89
N SER A 301 -5.05 -13.07 -11.76
CA SER A 301 -4.61 -13.26 -13.14
C SER A 301 -3.14 -13.64 -13.25
N LEU A 302 -2.29 -13.05 -12.39
CA LEU A 302 -0.86 -13.38 -12.35
C LEU A 302 -0.61 -14.72 -11.68
N GLY A 303 -1.29 -14.99 -10.56
CA GLY A 303 -0.97 -16.11 -9.70
C GLY A 303 0.50 -16.09 -9.21
N LEU A 304 0.91 -17.18 -8.57
CA LEU A 304 2.27 -17.31 -8.06
C LEU A 304 3.31 -17.41 -9.19
N GLU A 305 3.01 -18.19 -10.24
CA GLU A 305 3.91 -18.44 -11.36
C GLU A 305 4.12 -17.18 -12.21
N GLY A 306 3.03 -16.50 -12.61
CA GLY A 306 3.11 -15.28 -13.41
C GLY A 306 3.80 -14.14 -12.66
N ALA A 307 3.56 -14.00 -11.35
CA ALA A 307 4.27 -13.02 -10.52
C ALA A 307 5.78 -13.33 -10.41
N THR A 308 6.14 -14.61 -10.25
CA THR A 308 7.55 -15.04 -10.22
C THR A 308 8.24 -14.77 -11.56
N MET A 309 7.58 -15.10 -12.67
CA MET A 309 8.09 -14.86 -14.03
C MET A 309 8.25 -13.36 -14.31
N HIS A 310 7.26 -12.54 -13.92
CA HIS A 310 7.35 -11.09 -14.06
C HIS A 310 8.58 -10.54 -13.33
N LEU A 311 8.85 -11.01 -12.11
CA LEU A 311 10.05 -10.58 -11.39
C LEU A 311 11.35 -11.00 -12.09
N SER A 312 11.43 -12.22 -12.64
CA SER A 312 12.60 -12.65 -13.41
C SER A 312 12.92 -11.69 -14.56
N LEU A 313 11.90 -11.14 -15.23
CA LEU A 313 12.08 -10.14 -16.29
C LEU A 313 12.55 -8.78 -15.76
N VAL A 314 12.06 -8.36 -14.59
CA VAL A 314 12.51 -7.13 -13.92
C VAL A 314 13.97 -7.25 -13.47
N ALA A 315 14.37 -8.42 -12.98
CA ALA A 315 15.74 -8.68 -12.54
C ALA A 315 16.72 -8.91 -13.73
N TYR A 316 16.23 -9.43 -14.86
CA TYR A 316 17.00 -9.71 -16.07
C TYR A 316 16.34 -9.16 -17.34
N PRO A 317 16.49 -7.85 -17.63
CA PRO A 317 15.85 -7.23 -18.80
C PRO A 317 16.35 -7.75 -20.17
N ASN A 318 17.41 -8.57 -20.20
CA ASN A 318 18.00 -9.16 -21.42
C ASN A 318 17.71 -10.67 -21.59
N ALA A 319 16.84 -11.27 -20.77
CA ALA A 319 16.45 -12.66 -20.96
C ALA A 319 15.65 -12.82 -22.27
N PRO A 320 15.97 -13.80 -23.15
CA PRO A 320 15.27 -13.95 -24.43
C PRO A 320 13.81 -14.33 -24.21
N LEU A 321 12.90 -13.57 -24.84
CA LEU A 321 11.43 -13.70 -24.83
C LEU A 321 10.89 -15.05 -25.40
N ASN A 322 11.75 -16.01 -25.72
CA ASN A 322 11.37 -17.25 -26.41
C ASN A 322 11.04 -18.42 -25.48
N ALA A 323 10.52 -18.14 -24.29
CA ALA A 323 9.88 -19.16 -23.46
C ALA A 323 8.59 -18.57 -22.90
N CYS A 324 7.47 -19.11 -23.38
CA CYS A 324 6.12 -19.01 -22.77
C CYS A 324 5.30 -17.75 -23.11
N VAL A 325 4.71 -17.75 -24.31
CA VAL A 325 3.31 -17.35 -24.55
C VAL A 325 2.58 -18.57 -25.08
#